data_AF-A0A941PDU5-F1
#
_entry.id   AF-A0A941PDU5-F1
#
_cell.length_a   1.000
_cell.length_b   1.000
_cell.length_c   1.000
_cell.angle_alpha   90.00
_cell.angle_beta   90.00
_cell.angle_gamma   90.00
#
_symmetry.space_group_name_H-M   'P 1'
#
loop_
_entity.id
_entity.type
_entity.pdbx_description
1 polymer ?
#
loop_
_entity_poly.entity_id
_entity_poly.type
_entity_poly.pdbx_seq_one_letter_code
_entity_poly.pdbx_strand_id
1 'polypeptide(L)'
;MRVLKQEKLLLIYDRGDPSLKIMQQHQHLDVDFLFRVQERAYKKLWERVSAGEYDFDSVIETQGGSQAVRVIAIPLRNGKMQILITSLFDRDRFTQEDISKIYCLRWHREECYK
;
A
#
# COMPACT_ATOMS: atom_id res chain seq x y z
N MET A 1 -1.83 -20.73 2.15
CA MET A 1 -1.87 -19.98 3.43
C MET A 1 -2.90 -20.52 4.41
N ARG A 2 -4.14 -20.88 4.00
CA ARG A 2 -5.12 -21.55 4.87
C ARG A 2 -4.63 -22.87 5.50
N VAL A 3 -3.78 -23.61 4.79
CA VAL A 3 -3.10 -24.83 5.31
C VAL A 3 -2.17 -24.53 6.50
N LEU A 4 -1.65 -23.29 6.60
CA LEU A 4 -0.78 -22.87 7.70
C LEU A 4 -1.56 -22.32 8.91
N LYS A 5 -2.92 -22.38 8.88
CA LYS A 5 -3.81 -21.84 9.92
C LYS A 5 -3.53 -20.38 10.29
N GLN A 6 -3.04 -19.59 9.34
CA GLN A 6 -2.77 -18.18 9.56
C GLN A 6 -4.00 -17.34 9.22
N GLU A 7 -4.57 -16.71 10.23
CA GLU A 7 -5.82 -15.93 10.11
C GLU A 7 -5.56 -14.44 9.82
N LYS A 8 -4.34 -13.96 10.06
CA LYS A 8 -3.94 -12.57 9.81
C LYS A 8 -2.82 -12.54 8.81
N LEU A 9 -3.11 -12.10 7.59
CA LEU A 9 -2.18 -12.10 6.48
C LEU A 9 -2.10 -10.69 5.90
N LEU A 10 -0.88 -10.16 5.83
CA LEU A 10 -0.57 -8.94 5.10
C LEU A 10 0.29 -9.30 3.90
N LEU A 11 -0.19 -8.97 2.70
CA LEU A 11 0.54 -9.16 1.45
C LEU A 11 1.15 -7.84 0.99
N ILE A 12 2.48 -7.83 0.85
CA ILE A 12 3.25 -6.64 0.46
C ILE A 12 3.72 -6.78 -0.98
N TYR A 13 3.39 -5.79 -1.81
CA TYR A 13 3.65 -5.79 -3.24
C TYR A 13 4.58 -4.65 -3.64
N ASP A 14 5.58 -4.96 -4.48
CA ASP A 14 6.46 -3.96 -5.07
C ASP A 14 6.06 -3.62 -6.51
N ARG A 15 6.12 -2.32 -6.84
CA ARG A 15 6.05 -1.75 -8.20
C ARG A 15 5.07 -2.40 -9.18
N GLY A 16 3.87 -2.77 -8.73
CA GLY A 16 2.74 -3.09 -9.62
C GLY A 16 1.88 -1.87 -9.89
N ASP A 17 1.08 -1.88 -10.96
CA ASP A 17 -0.14 -1.07 -11.01
C ASP A 17 -1.16 -1.80 -10.14
N PRO A 18 -1.46 -1.33 -8.91
CA PRO A 18 -2.23 -2.11 -7.96
C PRO A 18 -3.68 -2.14 -8.44
N SER A 19 -4.00 -3.12 -9.28
CA SER A 19 -5.29 -3.16 -9.97
C SER A 19 -6.43 -3.23 -8.96
N LEU A 20 -7.50 -2.50 -9.23
CA LEU A 20 -8.71 -2.50 -8.40
C LEU A 20 -9.21 -3.94 -8.14
N LYS A 21 -9.15 -4.79 -9.18
CA LYS A 21 -9.57 -6.19 -9.09
C LYS A 21 -8.80 -6.97 -8.02
N ILE A 22 -7.49 -6.76 -7.91
CA ILE A 22 -6.67 -7.44 -6.89
C ILE A 22 -7.03 -6.92 -5.50
N MET A 23 -7.24 -5.62 -5.33
CA MET A 23 -7.65 -5.08 -4.02
C MET A 23 -9.01 -5.62 -3.58
N GLN A 24 -9.98 -5.65 -4.50
CA GLN A 24 -11.29 -6.23 -4.22
C GLN A 24 -11.17 -7.72 -3.88
N GLN A 25 -10.29 -8.48 -4.55
CA GLN A 25 -10.03 -9.87 -4.19
C GLN A 25 -9.48 -10.03 -2.77
N HIS A 26 -8.58 -9.15 -2.33
CA HIS A 26 -8.09 -9.15 -0.95
C HIS A 26 -9.23 -8.95 0.05
N GLN A 27 -10.12 -8.00 -0.23
CA GLN A 27 -11.31 -7.78 0.59
C GLN A 27 -12.22 -9.01 0.65
N HIS A 28 -12.47 -9.69 -0.48
CA HIS A 28 -13.28 -10.92 -0.51
C HIS A 28 -12.62 -12.11 0.21
N LEU A 29 -11.29 -12.12 0.29
CA LEU A 29 -10.53 -13.21 0.91
C LEU A 29 -10.19 -12.94 2.38
N ASP A 30 -10.56 -11.77 2.91
CA ASP A 30 -10.20 -11.30 4.25
C ASP A 30 -8.67 -11.30 4.48
N VAL A 31 -7.95 -10.67 3.54
CA VAL A 31 -6.49 -10.56 3.55
C VAL A 31 -6.09 -9.10 3.41
N ASP A 32 -5.20 -8.61 4.26
CA ASP A 32 -4.69 -7.26 4.18
C ASP A 32 -3.63 -7.09 3.09
N PHE A 33 -3.51 -5.86 2.58
CA PHE A 33 -2.51 -5.54 1.55
C PHE A 33 -1.73 -4.27 1.84
N LEU A 34 -0.56 -4.20 1.22
CA LEU A 34 0.27 -2.99 1.10
C LEU A 34 0.88 -2.95 -0.29
N PHE A 35 0.44 -2.01 -1.12
CA PHE A 35 1.00 -1.79 -2.46
C PHE A 35 1.84 -0.53 -2.49
N ARG A 36 3.03 -0.61 -3.09
CA ARG A 36 3.70 0.58 -3.59
C ARG A 36 3.08 1.03 -4.92
N VAL A 37 2.72 2.30 -5.00
CA VAL A 37 2.14 2.91 -6.20
C VAL A 37 3.26 3.46 -7.10
N GLN A 38 3.13 3.26 -8.41
CA GLN A 38 4.02 3.86 -9.40
C GLN A 38 3.65 5.34 -9.66
N GLU A 39 4.63 6.18 -10.01
CA GLU A 39 4.45 7.63 -10.26
C GLU A 39 3.36 7.95 -11.30
N ARG A 40 3.07 7.02 -12.23
CA ARG A 40 2.06 7.19 -13.29
C ARG A 40 0.67 6.66 -12.94
N ALA A 41 0.55 5.85 -11.89
CA ALA A 41 -0.71 5.25 -11.46
C ALA A 41 -1.42 6.19 -10.48
N TYR A 42 -2.75 6.22 -10.54
CA TYR A 42 -3.60 6.99 -9.62
C TYR A 42 -3.17 8.45 -9.44
N LYS A 43 -3.08 9.21 -10.54
CA LYS A 43 -2.57 10.60 -10.59
C LYS A 43 -3.14 11.50 -9.48
N LYS A 44 -4.44 11.38 -9.15
CA LYS A 44 -5.09 12.14 -8.08
C LYS A 44 -4.42 11.94 -6.71
N LEU A 45 -3.93 10.74 -6.41
CA LEU A 45 -3.20 10.48 -5.16
C LEU A 45 -1.87 11.24 -5.14
N TRP A 46 -1.14 11.24 -6.26
CA TRP A 46 0.10 12.00 -6.40
C TRP A 46 -0.11 13.52 -6.31
N GLU A 47 -1.22 14.03 -6.86
CA GLU A 47 -1.60 15.44 -6.75
C GLU A 47 -1.83 15.83 -5.28
N ARG A 48 -2.55 15.01 -4.50
CA ARG A 48 -2.76 15.22 -3.05
C ARG A 48 -1.45 15.18 -2.26
N VAL A 49 -0.59 14.22 -2.55
CA VAL A 49 0.74 14.14 -1.92
C VAL A 49 1.59 15.36 -2.26
N SER A 50 1.54 15.83 -3.50
CA SER A 50 2.25 17.04 -3.93
C SER A 50 1.68 18.31 -3.26
N ALA A 51 0.43 18.28 -2.83
CA ALA A 51 -0.21 19.34 -2.02
C ALA A 51 0.14 19.25 -0.52
N GLY A 52 0.92 18.27 -0.09
CA GLY A 52 1.41 18.13 1.28
C GLY A 52 0.63 17.14 2.16
N GLU A 53 -0.21 16.27 1.58
CA GLU A 53 -0.88 15.20 2.32
C GLU A 53 0.01 13.95 2.44
N TYR A 54 0.20 13.42 3.66
CA TYR A 54 1.13 12.29 3.90
C TYR A 54 0.47 11.02 4.46
N ASP A 55 -0.66 11.12 5.15
CA ASP A 55 -1.44 9.97 5.63
C ASP A 55 -2.92 10.32 5.55
N PHE A 56 -3.64 9.69 4.63
CA PHE A 56 -5.03 10.05 4.35
C PHE A 56 -5.82 8.88 3.77
N ASP A 57 -7.14 8.94 3.95
CA ASP A 57 -8.05 7.99 3.33
C ASP A 57 -8.43 8.46 1.92
N SER A 58 -8.60 7.49 1.02
CA SER A 58 -9.00 7.74 -0.36
C SER A 58 -9.81 6.57 -0.91
N VAL A 59 -10.46 6.81 -2.04
CA VAL A 59 -11.21 5.80 -2.77
C VAL A 59 -10.61 5.71 -4.16
N ILE A 60 -10.19 4.50 -4.52
CA ILE A 60 -9.76 4.18 -5.87
C ILE A 60 -10.99 3.79 -6.67
N GLU A 61 -11.30 4.55 -7.71
CA GLU A 61 -12.45 4.33 -8.58
C GLU A 61 -12.00 3.94 -9.99
N THR A 62 -12.62 2.91 -10.55
CA THR A 62 -12.46 2.52 -11.96
C THR A 62 -13.83 2.12 -12.53
N GLN A 63 -13.89 1.77 -13.83
CA GLN A 63 -15.12 1.21 -14.41
C GLN A 63 -15.61 -0.07 -13.71
N GLY A 64 -14.71 -0.80 -13.02
CA GLY A 64 -15.01 -2.03 -12.27
C GLY A 64 -15.50 -1.81 -10.83
N GLY A 65 -15.79 -0.56 -10.44
CA GLY A 65 -16.26 -0.20 -9.10
C GLY A 65 -15.26 0.64 -8.32
N SER A 66 -15.35 0.58 -6.99
CA SER A 66 -14.52 1.36 -6.08
C SER A 66 -13.91 0.51 -4.97
N GLN A 67 -12.80 1.01 -4.40
CA GLN A 67 -12.14 0.43 -3.24
C GLN A 67 -11.64 1.54 -2.32
N ALA A 68 -12.06 1.52 -1.06
CA ALA A 68 -11.48 2.37 -0.03
C ALA A 68 -10.06 1.89 0.31
N VAL A 69 -9.13 2.83 0.40
CA VAL A 69 -7.73 2.59 0.77
C VAL A 69 -7.22 3.70 1.69
N ARG A 70 -6.28 3.37 2.57
CA ARG A 70 -5.43 4.36 3.23
C ARG A 70 -4.18 4.59 2.39
N VAL A 71 -3.79 5.84 2.25
CA VAL A 71 -2.64 6.28 1.45
C VAL A 71 -1.60 6.85 2.39
N ILE A 72 -0.36 6.40 2.24
CA ILE A 72 0.79 6.84 3.03
C ILE A 72 1.90 7.29 2.09
N ALA A 73 2.32 8.54 2.22
CA ALA A 73 3.43 9.11 1.48
C ALA A 73 4.71 9.11 2.33
N ILE A 74 5.80 8.63 1.75
CA ILE A 74 7.10 8.49 2.40
C ILE A 74 8.13 9.30 1.61
N PRO A 75 8.80 10.31 2.21
CA PRO A 75 9.90 11.00 1.57
C PRO A 75 11.12 10.07 1.48
N LEU A 76 11.73 10.02 0.30
CA LEU A 76 12.95 9.28 0.04
C LEU A 76 14.17 10.20 0.14
N ARG A 77 15.34 9.62 0.44
CA ARG A 77 16.61 10.37 0.58
C ARG A 77 17.02 11.15 -0.68
N ASN A 78 16.52 10.76 -1.85
CA ASN A 78 16.78 11.43 -3.13
C ASN A 78 15.82 12.61 -3.40
N GLY A 79 14.99 13.01 -2.42
CA GLY A 79 14.01 14.09 -2.56
C GLY A 79 12.72 13.69 -3.27
N LYS A 80 12.58 12.44 -3.71
CA LYS A 80 11.33 11.93 -4.29
C LYS A 80 10.35 11.48 -3.22
N MET A 81 9.07 11.48 -3.55
CA MET A 81 8.03 10.85 -2.75
C MET A 81 7.76 9.43 -3.22
N GLN A 82 7.51 8.54 -2.26
CA GLN A 82 6.95 7.22 -2.50
C GLN A 82 5.54 7.15 -1.92
N ILE A 83 4.59 6.62 -2.68
CA ILE A 83 3.23 6.37 -2.20
C ILE A 83 3.03 4.89 -1.93
N LEU A 84 2.50 4.58 -0.75
CA LEU A 84 1.98 3.28 -0.36
C LEU A 84 0.47 3.37 -0.20
N ILE A 85 -0.24 2.31 -0.56
CA ILE A 85 -1.68 2.16 -0.31
C ILE A 85 -1.95 0.86 0.42
N THR A 86 -2.84 0.89 1.40
CA THR A 86 -3.10 -0.24 2.31
C THR A 86 -4.57 -0.35 2.72
N SER A 87 -4.99 -1.56 3.10
CA SER A 87 -6.26 -1.83 3.78
C SER A 87 -6.22 -1.57 5.29
N LEU A 88 -5.05 -1.25 5.86
CA LEU A 88 -4.86 -1.05 7.30
C LEU A 88 -5.24 0.38 7.74
N PHE A 89 -6.50 0.59 8.09
CA PHE A 89 -7.05 1.91 8.45
C PHE A 89 -6.84 2.35 9.90
N ASP A 90 -6.61 1.41 10.82
CA ASP A 90 -6.42 1.73 12.24
C ASP A 90 -5.07 2.42 12.46
N ARG A 91 -5.09 3.75 12.65
CA ARG A 91 -3.89 4.59 12.75
C ARG A 91 -3.18 4.46 14.09
N ASP A 92 -3.90 4.05 15.13
CA ASP A 92 -3.32 3.82 16.46
C ASP A 92 -2.57 2.50 16.50
N ARG A 93 -3.08 1.47 15.79
CA ARG A 93 -2.44 0.15 15.67
C ARG A 93 -1.40 0.07 14.57
N PHE A 94 -1.58 0.83 13.49
CA PHE A 94 -0.72 0.80 12.31
C PHE A 94 -0.29 2.22 11.97
N THR A 95 0.75 2.72 12.63
CA THR A 95 1.23 4.07 12.40
C THR A 95 1.89 4.19 11.02
N GLN A 96 2.03 5.42 10.52
CA GLN A 96 2.80 5.69 9.30
C GLN A 96 4.22 5.11 9.38
N GLU A 97 4.85 5.19 10.56
CA GLU A 97 6.19 4.65 10.78
C GLU A 97 6.22 3.12 10.68
N ASP A 98 5.23 2.43 11.24
CA ASP A 98 5.11 0.96 11.16
C ASP A 98 4.96 0.49 9.72
N ILE A 99 4.10 1.15 8.95
CA ILE A 99 3.88 0.84 7.53
C ILE A 99 5.13 1.11 6.69
N SER A 100 5.85 2.20 6.99
CA SER A 100 7.13 2.50 6.34
C SER A 100 8.18 1.41 6.65
N LYS A 101 8.32 1.05 7.93
CA LYS A 101 9.25 0.00 8.38
C LYS A 101 8.94 -1.35 7.74
N ILE A 102 7.67 -1.78 7.75
CA ILE A 102 7.29 -3.09 7.20
C ILE A 102 7.50 -3.16 5.69
N TYR A 103 7.26 -2.06 4.97
CA TYR A 103 7.59 -1.98 3.55
C TYR A 103 9.11 -2.02 3.33
N CYS A 104 9.92 -1.39 4.18
CA CYS A 104 11.38 -1.46 4.10
C CYS A 104 11.92 -2.90 4.33
N LEU A 105 11.28 -3.70 5.20
CA LEU A 105 11.64 -5.11 5.39
C LEU A 105 11.48 -5.95 4.11
N ARG A 106 10.65 -5.51 3.16
CA ARG A 106 10.58 -6.12 1.82
C ARG A 106 11.94 -6.09 1.11
N TRP A 107 12.68 -4.99 1.23
CA TRP A 107 13.96 -4.78 0.54
C TRP A 107 15.05 -5.73 1.05
N HIS A 108 15.03 -6.07 2.34
CA HIS A 108 15.98 -7.04 2.94
C HIS A 108 15.95 -8.42 2.25
N ARG A 109 14.84 -8.79 1.60
CA ARG A 109 14.78 -10.05 0.83
C ARG A 109 15.63 -10.03 -0.44
N GLU A 110 15.98 -8.87 -1.00
CA GLU A 110 16.80 -8.76 -2.22
C GLU A 110 18.31 -8.76 -1.94
N GLU A 111 18.75 -8.42 -0.72
CA GLU A 111 20.16 -8.48 -0.34
C GLU A 111 20.65 -9.90 -0.03
N CYS A 112 19.74 -10.80 0.32
CA CYS A 112 20.05 -12.22 0.54
C CYS A 112 20.26 -13.03 -0.75
N TYR A 113 20.05 -12.42 -1.92
CA TYR A 113 20.33 -13.03 -3.23
C TYR A 113 21.52 -12.37 -3.95
N LYS A 114 22.29 -11.51 -3.24
CA LYS A 114 23.55 -10.96 -3.73
C LYS A 114 24.72 -11.87 -3.38
#